data_AF-A0AAD9FZA3-F1
#
_entry.id   AF-A0AAD9FZA3-F1
#
_cell.length_a   1.000
_cell.length_b   1.000
_cell.length_c   1.000
_cell.angle_alpha   90.00
_cell.angle_beta   90.00
_cell.angle_gamma   90.00
#
_symmetry.space_group_name_H-M   'P 1'
#
loop_
_entity.id
_entity.type
_entity.pdbx_description
1 polymer ?
#
loop_
_entity_poly.entity_id
_entity_poly.type
_entity_poly.pdbx_seq_one_letter_code
_entity_poly.pdbx_strand_id
1 'polypeptide(L)'
;MAAGPSCADVLRLTTEAFEEQLKSGNATAVKGLFGAQELEDADFFYMIADAAAMAVQYGHKDIVCDSMVGAFERNNSLIDSFAAFTIDMYGSSFGSGCFYDTKCLAKDRTRWGDGRSWRWQKCSQLAYFQVAPKEKSLRSAMVDLDYHLKQCQTVFGDVVHPSEGVDEITKLYGGDHPNGHKIFFSNGGDDPWQRASVLETLSDDEIANLAKCNLCGHCGDLRADPNVPAPLKKQREQILEYLTKWLGASDNVEIVDNVVHEAFVPHEEDEAEQMAGLQLAGLHRSSPLVLIPIVVAFLALVGVLHADVVRDAPGGMEMIRYRLAHTHEF
;
A
#
# COMPACT_ATOMS: atom_id res chain seq x y z
N MET A 1 -17.91 -5.26 -6.34
CA MET A 1 -16.61 -5.78 -5.86
C MET A 1 -15.52 -4.96 -6.51
N ALA A 2 -14.46 -4.63 -5.79
CA ALA A 2 -13.38 -3.74 -6.26
C ALA A 2 -12.76 -4.20 -7.61
N ALA A 3 -12.59 -5.50 -7.83
CA ALA A 3 -12.08 -6.06 -9.08
C ALA A 3 -13.04 -5.92 -10.29
N GLY A 4 -14.32 -5.62 -10.08
CA GLY A 4 -15.36 -5.69 -11.11
C GLY A 4 -15.86 -7.13 -11.38
N PRO A 5 -17.02 -7.30 -12.05
CA PRO A 5 -17.69 -8.60 -12.17
C PRO A 5 -16.91 -9.63 -12.99
N SER A 6 -16.48 -9.30 -14.21
CA SER A 6 -15.77 -10.23 -15.11
C SER A 6 -14.47 -10.75 -14.49
N CYS A 7 -13.64 -9.85 -13.98
CA CYS A 7 -12.39 -10.22 -13.30
C CYS A 7 -12.64 -11.06 -12.04
N ALA A 8 -13.66 -10.71 -11.24
CA ALA A 8 -14.05 -11.50 -10.08
C ALA A 8 -14.56 -12.90 -10.46
N ASP A 9 -15.21 -13.08 -11.61
CA ASP A 9 -15.60 -14.40 -12.12
C ASP A 9 -14.38 -15.26 -12.42
N VAL A 10 -13.39 -14.70 -13.12
CA VAL A 10 -12.18 -15.46 -13.46
C VAL A 10 -11.30 -15.75 -12.25
N LEU A 11 -11.18 -14.81 -11.29
CA LEU A 11 -10.45 -15.06 -10.04
C LEU A 11 -11.08 -16.17 -9.19
N ARG A 12 -12.41 -16.35 -9.26
CA ARG A 12 -13.08 -17.50 -8.64
C ARG A 12 -12.69 -18.81 -9.29
N LEU A 13 -12.77 -18.89 -10.61
CA LEU A 13 -12.35 -20.07 -11.36
C LEU A 13 -10.87 -20.40 -11.11
N THR A 14 -10.05 -19.36 -10.95
CA THR A 14 -8.62 -19.51 -10.61
C THR A 14 -8.45 -20.15 -9.24
N THR A 15 -9.18 -19.65 -8.23
CA THR A 15 -9.17 -20.22 -6.87
C THR A 15 -9.63 -21.68 -6.87
N GLU A 16 -10.72 -21.98 -7.58
CA GLU A 16 -11.24 -23.34 -7.75
C GLU A 16 -10.21 -24.27 -8.40
N ALA A 17 -9.49 -23.80 -9.42
CA ALA A 17 -8.42 -24.57 -10.06
C ALA A 17 -7.26 -24.88 -9.10
N PHE A 18 -6.84 -23.90 -8.27
CA PHE A 18 -5.84 -24.14 -7.22
C PHE A 18 -6.32 -25.18 -6.20
N GLU A 19 -7.57 -25.06 -5.74
CA GLU A 19 -8.17 -26.04 -4.83
C GLU A 19 -8.21 -27.45 -5.42
N GLU A 20 -8.58 -27.58 -6.69
CA GLU A 20 -8.61 -28.88 -7.38
C GLU A 20 -7.22 -29.52 -7.48
N GLN A 21 -6.18 -28.74 -7.81
CA GLN A 21 -4.82 -29.26 -7.89
C GLN A 21 -4.30 -29.73 -6.53
N LEU A 22 -4.54 -28.96 -5.47
CA LEU A 22 -4.12 -29.35 -4.11
C LEU A 22 -4.87 -30.61 -3.65
N LYS A 23 -6.19 -30.68 -3.88
CA LYS A 23 -7.01 -31.88 -3.60
C LYS A 23 -6.54 -33.11 -4.39
N SER A 24 -5.99 -32.91 -5.59
CA SER A 24 -5.47 -33.98 -6.46
C SER A 24 -4.04 -34.42 -6.14
N GLY A 25 -3.43 -33.88 -5.07
CA GLY A 25 -2.08 -34.25 -4.64
C GLY A 25 -0.95 -33.50 -5.37
N ASN A 26 -1.25 -32.47 -6.14
CA ASN A 26 -0.27 -31.67 -6.89
C ASN A 26 0.24 -30.44 -6.12
N ALA A 27 0.02 -30.39 -4.80
CA ALA A 27 0.35 -29.24 -3.95
C ALA A 27 1.80 -28.78 -4.11
N THR A 28 2.78 -29.68 -4.05
CA THR A 28 4.21 -29.33 -4.17
C THR A 28 4.55 -28.66 -5.50
N ALA A 29 4.00 -29.17 -6.61
CA ALA A 29 4.25 -28.61 -7.93
C ALA A 29 3.64 -27.22 -8.08
N VAL A 30 2.37 -27.07 -7.67
CA VAL A 30 1.64 -25.80 -7.81
C VAL A 30 2.19 -24.73 -6.88
N LYS A 31 2.50 -25.05 -5.62
CA LYS A 31 3.19 -24.14 -4.70
C LYS A 31 4.59 -23.78 -5.20
N GLY A 32 5.25 -24.71 -5.90
CA GLY A 32 6.56 -24.50 -6.51
C GLY A 32 6.58 -23.39 -7.57
N LEU A 33 5.46 -23.11 -8.23
CA LEU A 33 5.35 -21.98 -9.17
C LEU A 33 5.57 -20.62 -8.48
N PHE A 34 5.39 -20.56 -7.16
CA PHE A 34 5.52 -19.35 -6.35
C PHE A 34 6.75 -19.35 -5.43
N GLY A 35 7.52 -20.45 -5.40
CA GLY A 35 8.52 -20.66 -4.35
C GLY A 35 7.92 -20.88 -2.95
N ALA A 36 6.68 -21.35 -2.88
CA ALA A 36 5.87 -21.44 -1.66
C ALA A 36 5.74 -22.87 -1.10
N GLN A 37 6.67 -23.78 -1.42
CA GLN A 37 6.57 -25.20 -1.07
C GLN A 37 6.51 -25.46 0.45
N GLU A 38 7.10 -24.56 1.25
CA GLU A 38 7.13 -24.66 2.70
C GLU A 38 5.81 -24.22 3.36
N LEU A 39 4.94 -23.49 2.63
CA LEU A 39 3.67 -23.04 3.16
C LEU A 39 2.72 -24.21 3.36
N GLU A 40 2.00 -24.20 4.48
CA GLU A 40 0.81 -25.04 4.65
C GLU A 40 -0.28 -24.64 3.63
N ASP A 41 -1.23 -25.52 3.34
CA ASP A 41 -2.26 -25.27 2.31
C ASP A 41 -3.06 -23.98 2.57
N ALA A 42 -3.49 -23.75 3.82
CA ALA A 42 -4.22 -22.53 4.18
C ALA A 42 -3.35 -21.26 4.10
N ASP A 43 -2.07 -21.35 4.44
CA ASP A 43 -1.10 -20.25 4.30
C ASP A 43 -0.88 -19.89 2.83
N PHE A 44 -0.77 -20.90 1.96
CA PHE A 44 -0.69 -20.72 0.52
C PHE A 44 -1.97 -20.07 -0.05
N PHE A 45 -3.14 -20.53 0.38
CA PHE A 45 -4.41 -19.91 -0.04
C PHE A 45 -4.56 -18.47 0.44
N TYR A 46 -4.08 -18.15 1.64
CA TYR A 46 -4.04 -16.77 2.11
C TYR A 46 -3.10 -15.93 1.23
N MET A 47 -1.90 -16.45 0.92
CA MET A 47 -0.91 -15.78 0.07
C MET A 47 -1.44 -15.47 -1.34
N ILE A 48 -2.05 -16.43 -2.05
CA ILE A 48 -2.57 -16.17 -3.40
C ILE A 48 -3.78 -15.22 -3.38
N ALA A 49 -4.61 -15.29 -2.33
CA ALA A 49 -5.73 -14.38 -2.17
C ALA A 49 -5.25 -12.94 -1.98
N ASP A 50 -4.18 -12.75 -1.19
CA ASP A 50 -3.59 -11.43 -0.97
C ASP A 50 -2.87 -10.91 -2.22
N ALA A 51 -2.21 -11.77 -3.02
CA ALA A 51 -1.60 -11.37 -4.28
C ALA A 51 -2.60 -10.69 -5.23
N ALA A 52 -3.81 -11.23 -5.36
CA ALA A 52 -4.87 -10.61 -6.16
C ALA A 52 -5.44 -9.35 -5.50
N ALA A 53 -5.71 -9.41 -4.19
CA ALA A 53 -6.32 -8.31 -3.46
C ALA A 53 -5.41 -7.08 -3.38
N MET A 54 -4.12 -7.27 -3.16
CA MET A 54 -3.12 -6.19 -3.08
C MET A 54 -2.97 -5.47 -4.43
N ALA A 55 -3.00 -6.17 -5.55
CA ALA A 55 -2.94 -5.52 -6.86
C ALA A 55 -4.12 -4.57 -7.06
N VAL A 56 -5.34 -5.02 -6.71
CA VAL A 56 -6.52 -4.15 -6.76
C VAL A 56 -6.38 -2.99 -5.76
N GLN A 57 -5.98 -3.30 -4.52
CA GLN A 57 -5.80 -2.32 -3.45
C GLN A 57 -4.84 -1.19 -3.86
N TYR A 58 -3.70 -1.50 -4.47
CA TYR A 58 -2.67 -0.50 -4.75
C TYR A 58 -2.77 0.14 -6.15
N GLY A 59 -3.88 -0.05 -6.85
CA GLY A 59 -4.17 0.63 -8.13
C GLY A 59 -3.68 -0.11 -9.37
N HIS A 60 -3.45 -1.41 -9.26
CA HIS A 60 -3.02 -2.33 -10.33
C HIS A 60 -4.14 -3.32 -10.70
N LYS A 61 -5.39 -2.90 -10.57
CA LYS A 61 -6.57 -3.72 -10.90
C LYS A 61 -6.55 -4.15 -12.36
N ASP A 62 -6.15 -3.26 -13.26
CA ASP A 62 -5.97 -3.53 -14.69
C ASP A 62 -4.95 -4.65 -14.93
N ILE A 63 -3.80 -4.64 -14.26
CA ILE A 63 -2.76 -5.65 -14.42
C ILE A 63 -3.28 -7.06 -14.09
N VAL A 64 -3.88 -7.23 -12.90
CA VAL A 64 -4.42 -8.53 -12.50
C VAL A 64 -5.60 -8.94 -13.37
N CYS A 65 -6.48 -8.01 -13.71
CA CYS A 65 -7.69 -8.33 -14.47
C CYS A 65 -7.40 -8.64 -15.94
N ASP A 66 -6.54 -7.88 -16.60
CA ASP A 66 -6.15 -8.13 -18.00
C ASP A 66 -5.37 -9.44 -18.12
N SER A 67 -4.49 -9.75 -17.14
CA SER A 67 -3.79 -11.03 -17.09
C SER A 67 -4.77 -12.19 -16.98
N MET A 68 -5.66 -12.14 -15.98
CA MET A 68 -6.52 -13.28 -15.67
C MET A 68 -7.67 -13.43 -16.67
N VAL A 69 -8.38 -12.35 -16.99
CA VAL A 69 -9.46 -12.39 -18.00
C VAL A 69 -8.88 -12.76 -19.37
N GLY A 70 -7.74 -12.19 -19.75
CA GLY A 70 -7.09 -12.55 -21.00
C GLY A 70 -6.66 -14.02 -21.05
N ALA A 71 -6.15 -14.56 -19.94
CA ALA A 71 -5.82 -15.99 -19.86
C ALA A 71 -7.05 -16.86 -20.05
N PHE A 72 -8.17 -16.51 -19.41
CA PHE A 72 -9.44 -17.21 -19.55
C PHE A 72 -9.96 -17.18 -20.99
N GLU A 73 -9.99 -16.01 -21.63
CA GLU A 73 -10.46 -15.85 -23.02
C GLU A 73 -9.62 -16.63 -24.04
N ARG A 74 -8.32 -16.79 -23.77
CA ARG A 74 -7.39 -17.56 -24.60
C ARG A 74 -7.35 -19.05 -24.25
N ASN A 75 -8.12 -19.50 -23.27
CA ASN A 75 -8.10 -20.87 -22.74
C ASN A 75 -6.69 -21.30 -22.28
N ASN A 76 -5.94 -20.37 -21.69
CA ASN A 76 -4.65 -20.63 -21.05
C ASN A 76 -4.87 -21.19 -19.64
N SER A 77 -3.84 -21.85 -19.10
CA SER A 77 -3.82 -22.27 -17.69
C SER A 77 -3.96 -21.06 -16.76
N LEU A 78 -5.06 -21.02 -15.98
CA LEU A 78 -5.29 -19.97 -14.98
C LEU A 78 -4.24 -20.02 -13.87
N ILE A 79 -3.78 -21.21 -13.50
CA ILE A 79 -2.75 -21.41 -12.47
C ILE A 79 -1.42 -20.81 -12.92
N ASP A 80 -0.95 -21.17 -14.12
CA ASP A 80 0.33 -20.67 -14.62
C ASP A 80 0.27 -19.17 -14.89
N SER A 81 -0.87 -18.67 -15.39
CA SER A 81 -1.07 -17.24 -15.63
C SER A 81 -1.10 -16.44 -14.33
N PHE A 82 -1.75 -16.96 -13.29
CA PHE A 82 -1.79 -16.32 -11.97
C PHE A 82 -0.42 -16.34 -11.30
N ALA A 83 0.33 -17.44 -11.42
CA ALA A 83 1.71 -17.52 -10.95
C ALA A 83 2.62 -16.52 -11.67
N ALA A 84 2.55 -16.48 -13.00
CA ALA A 84 3.32 -15.52 -13.80
C ALA A 84 3.01 -14.06 -13.40
N PHE A 85 1.71 -13.72 -13.27
CA PHE A 85 1.30 -12.41 -12.77
C PHE A 85 1.88 -12.10 -11.39
N THR A 86 1.78 -13.04 -10.45
CA THR A 86 2.24 -12.84 -9.07
C THR A 86 3.75 -12.59 -9.03
N ILE A 87 4.53 -13.35 -9.80
CA ILE A 87 5.99 -13.25 -9.85
C ILE A 87 6.44 -12.00 -10.58
N ASP A 88 5.75 -11.59 -11.65
CA ASP A 88 6.04 -10.35 -12.38
C ASP A 88 5.75 -9.11 -11.51
N MET A 89 4.65 -9.13 -10.77
CA MET A 89 4.21 -8.01 -9.92
C MET A 89 5.03 -7.88 -8.63
N TYR A 90 5.34 -8.99 -7.96
CA TYR A 90 5.90 -8.97 -6.59
C TYR A 90 7.28 -9.63 -6.47
N GLY A 91 7.81 -10.19 -7.55
CA GLY A 91 9.09 -10.89 -7.57
C GLY A 91 9.02 -12.35 -7.12
N SER A 92 10.10 -13.09 -7.41
CA SER A 92 10.16 -14.54 -7.19
C SER A 92 10.22 -14.98 -5.73
N SER A 93 10.52 -14.05 -4.81
CA SER A 93 10.54 -14.31 -3.37
C SER A 93 9.19 -14.12 -2.68
N PHE A 94 8.15 -13.71 -3.41
CA PHE A 94 6.85 -13.40 -2.81
C PHE A 94 6.29 -14.58 -2.01
N GLY A 95 6.32 -15.78 -2.57
CA GLY A 95 5.77 -16.98 -1.93
C GLY A 95 6.64 -17.62 -0.85
N SER A 96 7.91 -17.22 -0.74
CA SER A 96 8.82 -17.70 0.32
C SER A 96 8.92 -16.73 1.51
N GLY A 97 8.16 -15.64 1.48
CA GLY A 97 8.11 -14.66 2.56
C GLY A 97 7.50 -15.23 3.85
N CYS A 98 8.14 -14.91 4.97
CA CYS A 98 7.69 -15.34 6.31
C CYS A 98 6.31 -14.80 6.70
N PHE A 99 5.79 -13.75 6.05
CA PHE A 99 4.52 -13.11 6.42
C PHE A 99 3.32 -14.06 6.36
N TYR A 100 3.30 -14.96 5.37
CA TYR A 100 2.24 -15.96 5.21
C TYR A 100 2.58 -17.28 5.89
N ASP A 101 3.86 -17.61 6.08
CA ASP A 101 4.30 -18.84 6.74
C ASP A 101 4.09 -18.78 8.26
N THR A 102 3.03 -19.46 8.72
CA THR A 102 2.71 -19.56 10.14
C THR A 102 3.85 -20.14 10.98
N LYS A 103 4.57 -21.14 10.45
CA LYS A 103 5.68 -21.79 11.16
C LYS A 103 6.86 -20.84 11.27
N CYS A 104 7.15 -20.08 10.21
CA CYS A 104 8.18 -19.07 10.22
C CYS A 104 7.85 -17.96 11.23
N LEU A 105 6.63 -17.41 11.22
CA LEU A 105 6.21 -16.38 12.18
C LEU A 105 6.32 -16.82 13.65
N ALA A 106 6.06 -18.10 13.92
CA ALA A 106 6.17 -18.68 15.26
C ALA A 106 7.63 -18.84 15.71
N LYS A 107 8.54 -19.19 14.79
CA LYS A 107 9.96 -19.49 15.08
C LYS A 107 10.84 -18.23 15.07
N ASP A 108 10.70 -17.37 14.07
CA ASP A 108 11.57 -16.22 13.87
C ASP A 108 11.03 -14.97 14.58
N ARG A 109 11.31 -14.91 15.88
CA ARG A 109 10.89 -13.80 16.74
C ARG A 109 11.63 -12.49 16.46
N THR A 110 12.73 -12.52 15.71
CA THR A 110 13.57 -11.34 15.45
C THR A 110 12.93 -10.38 14.44
N ARG A 111 11.91 -10.82 13.69
CA ARG A 111 11.12 -9.99 12.77
C ARG A 111 10.11 -9.05 13.45
N TRP A 112 10.48 -8.47 14.58
CA TRP A 112 9.74 -7.40 15.26
C TRP A 112 9.70 -6.06 14.48
N GLY A 113 10.32 -5.96 13.30
CA GLY A 113 10.17 -4.79 12.42
C GLY A 113 8.70 -4.62 11.99
N ASP A 114 8.29 -5.27 10.90
CA ASP A 114 6.98 -4.96 10.30
C ASP A 114 6.00 -6.14 10.31
N GLY A 115 6.36 -7.30 9.76
CA GLY A 115 5.42 -8.42 9.57
C GLY A 115 4.89 -9.07 10.85
N ARG A 116 5.76 -9.36 11.84
CA ARG A 116 5.33 -9.98 13.11
C ARG A 116 4.63 -8.97 14.03
N SER A 117 5.03 -7.71 13.97
CA SER A 117 4.40 -6.61 14.71
C SER A 117 3.00 -6.30 14.19
N TRP A 118 2.83 -6.24 12.87
CA TRP A 118 1.50 -6.15 12.28
C TRP A 118 0.64 -7.36 12.64
N ARG A 119 1.20 -8.58 12.56
CA ARG A 119 0.50 -9.79 12.98
C ARG A 119 0.06 -9.72 14.45
N TRP A 120 0.88 -9.17 15.33
CA TRP A 120 0.54 -8.95 16.74
C TRP A 120 -0.68 -8.04 16.87
N GLN A 121 -0.74 -6.91 16.17
CA GLN A 121 -1.90 -6.01 16.20
C GLN A 121 -3.17 -6.69 15.67
N LYS A 122 -3.06 -7.47 14.58
CA LYS A 122 -4.18 -8.28 14.08
C LYS A 122 -4.70 -9.26 15.13
N CYS A 123 -3.80 -9.91 15.87
CA CYS A 123 -4.15 -10.94 16.86
C CYS A 123 -4.55 -10.40 18.23
N SER A 124 -4.15 -9.19 18.60
CA SER A 124 -4.37 -8.65 19.95
C SER A 124 -5.44 -7.57 20.02
N GLN A 125 -5.73 -6.88 18.91
CA GLN A 125 -6.52 -5.65 18.94
C GLN A 125 -7.52 -5.53 17.79
N LEU A 126 -7.09 -5.81 16.56
CA LEU A 126 -7.84 -5.39 15.37
C LEU A 126 -8.66 -6.48 14.71
N ALA A 127 -8.29 -7.76 14.92
CA ALA A 127 -8.83 -8.92 14.20
C ALA A 127 -9.04 -8.66 12.69
N TYR A 128 -8.05 -8.01 12.07
CA TYR A 128 -8.07 -7.53 10.69
C TYR A 128 -7.95 -8.71 9.69
N PHE A 129 -8.89 -9.64 9.78
CA PHE A 129 -8.88 -10.96 9.15
C PHE A 129 -9.70 -10.94 7.87
N GLN A 130 -9.06 -11.23 6.75
CA GLN A 130 -9.66 -11.24 5.42
C GLN A 130 -10.35 -12.59 5.13
N VAL A 131 -11.33 -12.92 5.96
CA VAL A 131 -12.06 -14.19 5.93
C VAL A 131 -12.78 -14.40 4.59
N ALA A 132 -12.76 -15.63 4.08
CA ALA A 132 -13.54 -16.05 2.93
C ALA A 132 -15.05 -15.92 3.22
N PRO A 133 -15.82 -15.10 2.47
CA PRO A 133 -17.27 -15.02 2.65
C PRO A 133 -17.96 -16.32 2.22
N LYS A 134 -19.14 -16.59 2.78
CA LYS A 134 -19.93 -17.80 2.48
C LYS A 134 -20.38 -17.91 1.02
N GLU A 135 -20.55 -16.77 0.35
CA GLU A 135 -21.04 -16.69 -1.02
C GLU A 135 -20.11 -15.83 -1.86
N LYS A 136 -19.91 -16.24 -3.13
CA LYS A 136 -19.14 -15.50 -4.14
C LYS A 136 -17.72 -15.10 -3.68
N SER A 137 -17.10 -15.93 -2.83
CA SER A 137 -15.74 -15.71 -2.33
C SER A 137 -14.73 -15.77 -3.47
N LEU A 138 -13.77 -14.83 -3.47
CA LEU A 138 -12.54 -14.93 -4.29
C LEU A 138 -11.42 -15.69 -3.55
N ARG A 139 -11.67 -16.12 -2.31
CA ARG A 139 -10.72 -16.82 -1.44
C ARG A 139 -11.18 -18.26 -1.25
N SER A 140 -10.22 -19.16 -1.08
CA SER A 140 -10.53 -20.52 -0.65
C SER A 140 -11.24 -20.51 0.70
N ALA A 141 -12.19 -21.43 0.88
CA ALA A 141 -12.87 -21.63 2.16
C ALA A 141 -11.92 -22.05 3.30
N MET A 142 -10.67 -22.45 2.98
CA MET A 142 -9.63 -22.69 3.99
C MET A 142 -9.20 -21.42 4.73
N VAL A 143 -9.38 -20.24 4.14
CA VAL A 143 -9.02 -18.95 4.75
C VAL A 143 -10.22 -18.42 5.54
N ASP A 144 -10.64 -19.19 6.54
CA ASP A 144 -11.76 -18.85 7.42
C ASP A 144 -11.32 -18.16 8.72
N LEU A 145 -12.28 -17.88 9.61
CA LEU A 145 -11.98 -17.27 10.90
C LEU A 145 -11.13 -18.21 11.79
N ASP A 146 -11.39 -19.52 11.74
CA ASP A 146 -10.68 -20.51 12.55
C ASP A 146 -9.20 -20.62 12.13
N TYR A 147 -8.91 -20.56 10.83
CA TYR A 147 -7.55 -20.43 10.31
C TYR A 147 -6.81 -19.24 10.94
N HIS A 148 -7.39 -18.03 10.90
CA HIS A 148 -6.76 -16.84 11.45
C HIS A 148 -6.56 -16.93 12.97
N LEU A 149 -7.55 -17.45 13.71
CA LEU A 149 -7.45 -17.63 15.16
C LEU A 149 -6.36 -18.65 15.52
N LYS A 150 -6.28 -19.78 14.81
CA LYS A 150 -5.23 -20.79 15.01
C LYS A 150 -3.85 -20.25 14.69
N GLN A 151 -3.72 -19.43 13.65
CA GLN A 151 -2.46 -18.77 13.33
C GLN A 151 -2.03 -17.83 14.46
N CYS A 152 -2.95 -17.01 14.99
CA CYS A 152 -2.68 -16.17 16.15
C CYS A 152 -2.20 -16.98 17.38
N GLN A 153 -2.93 -18.05 17.70
CA GLN A 153 -2.58 -18.96 18.80
C GLN A 153 -1.21 -19.63 18.57
N THR A 154 -0.91 -20.03 17.35
CA THR A 154 0.37 -20.68 17.01
C THR A 154 1.56 -19.73 17.14
N VAL A 155 1.38 -18.47 16.76
CA VAL A 155 2.47 -17.47 16.74
C VAL A 155 2.71 -16.84 18.11
N PHE A 156 1.66 -16.62 18.90
CA PHE A 156 1.75 -15.86 20.16
C PHE A 156 1.31 -16.63 21.39
N GLY A 157 0.56 -17.73 21.26
CA GLY A 157 0.02 -18.49 22.39
C GLY A 157 -1.13 -17.75 23.08
N ASP A 158 -1.37 -18.08 24.35
CA ASP A 158 -2.53 -17.62 25.13
C ASP A 158 -2.52 -16.12 25.50
N VAL A 159 -1.51 -15.36 25.07
CA VAL A 159 -1.42 -13.92 25.36
C VAL A 159 -2.25 -13.06 24.39
N VAL A 160 -2.82 -13.66 23.34
CA VAL A 160 -3.66 -12.97 22.36
C VAL A 160 -5.09 -13.47 22.42
N HIS A 161 -6.04 -12.53 22.55
CA HIS A 161 -7.48 -12.81 22.53
C HIS A 161 -8.15 -11.86 21.53
N PRO A 162 -8.18 -12.20 20.22
CA PRO A 162 -8.63 -11.28 19.18
C PRO A 162 -10.02 -10.68 19.42
N SER A 163 -10.98 -11.46 19.93
CA SER A 163 -12.34 -10.97 20.21
C SER A 163 -12.38 -9.93 21.32
N GLU A 164 -11.69 -10.18 22.43
CA GLU A 164 -11.61 -9.25 23.55
C GLU A 164 -10.91 -7.95 23.13
N GLY A 165 -9.83 -8.07 22.36
CA GLY A 165 -9.11 -6.93 21.80
C GLY A 165 -9.99 -6.05 20.90
N VAL A 166 -10.78 -6.66 20.02
CA VAL A 166 -11.74 -5.93 19.18
C VAL A 166 -12.78 -5.22 20.02
N ASP A 167 -13.37 -5.91 21.01
CA ASP A 167 -14.38 -5.31 21.88
C ASP A 167 -13.81 -4.09 22.63
N GLU A 168 -12.58 -4.18 23.13
CA GLU A 168 -11.88 -3.07 23.78
C GLU A 168 -11.62 -1.89 22.83
N ILE A 169 -11.10 -2.16 21.64
CA ILE A 169 -10.76 -1.13 20.63
C ILE A 169 -12.03 -0.46 20.08
N THR A 170 -13.07 -1.23 19.77
CA THR A 170 -14.36 -0.69 19.32
C THR A 170 -14.99 0.18 20.41
N LYS A 171 -14.95 -0.26 21.67
CA LYS A 171 -15.44 0.54 22.79
C LYS A 171 -14.63 1.82 23.00
N LEU A 172 -13.31 1.75 22.84
CA LEU A 172 -12.42 2.89 23.02
C LEU A 172 -12.61 3.94 21.93
N TYR A 173 -12.66 3.52 20.66
CA TYR A 173 -12.64 4.45 19.52
C TYR A 173 -14.02 4.75 18.92
N GLY A 174 -15.05 3.96 19.19
CA GLY A 174 -16.44 4.21 18.74
C GLY A 174 -16.87 3.40 17.50
N GLY A 175 -16.01 2.53 16.96
CA GLY A 175 -16.37 1.67 15.83
C GLY A 175 -16.69 2.45 14.56
N ASP A 176 -17.88 2.25 14.00
CA ASP A 176 -18.38 2.93 12.79
C ASP A 176 -18.85 4.37 13.07
N HIS A 177 -18.92 4.78 14.34
CA HIS A 177 -19.20 6.15 14.78
C HIS A 177 -18.07 6.60 15.73
N PRO A 178 -16.89 6.92 15.19
CA PRO A 178 -15.74 7.21 16.02
C PRO A 178 -15.95 8.44 16.90
N ASN A 179 -15.39 8.44 18.10
CA ASN A 179 -15.54 9.53 19.07
C ASN A 179 -14.55 10.69 18.78
N GLY A 180 -14.65 11.27 17.59
CA GLY A 180 -13.69 12.25 17.06
C GLY A 180 -14.28 13.62 16.74
N HIS A 181 -13.42 14.53 16.26
CA HIS A 181 -13.78 15.80 15.67
C HIS A 181 -12.68 16.21 14.68
N LYS A 182 -13.02 17.05 13.71
CA LYS A 182 -12.13 17.47 12.61
C LYS A 182 -11.54 16.28 11.85
N ILE A 183 -12.41 15.37 11.40
CA ILE A 183 -12.00 14.15 10.68
C ILE A 183 -12.50 14.18 9.24
N PHE A 184 -11.62 13.86 8.31
CA PHE A 184 -11.96 13.62 6.92
C PHE A 184 -11.69 12.16 6.57
N PHE A 185 -12.75 11.38 6.34
CA PHE A 185 -12.68 9.99 5.92
C PHE A 185 -12.60 9.90 4.40
N SER A 186 -11.38 9.95 3.86
CA SER A 186 -11.13 9.72 2.43
C SER A 186 -11.12 8.23 2.11
N ASN A 187 -11.85 7.86 1.06
CA ASN A 187 -11.95 6.47 0.59
C ASN A 187 -11.78 6.39 -0.92
N GLY A 188 -11.03 5.39 -1.40
CA GLY A 188 -10.91 5.05 -2.82
C GLY A 188 -12.01 4.11 -3.28
N GLY A 189 -12.58 4.34 -4.47
CA GLY A 189 -13.67 3.54 -5.02
C GLY A 189 -13.31 2.07 -5.30
N ASP A 190 -12.06 1.82 -5.67
CA ASP A 190 -11.51 0.48 -5.90
C ASP A 190 -10.74 -0.06 -4.69
N ASP A 191 -10.63 0.71 -3.61
CA ASP A 191 -10.01 0.23 -2.37
C ASP A 191 -10.95 -0.79 -1.68
N PRO A 192 -10.53 -2.06 -1.50
CA PRO A 192 -11.32 -3.02 -0.73
C PRO A 192 -11.52 -2.59 0.73
N TRP A 193 -10.64 -1.75 1.27
CA TRP A 193 -10.72 -1.27 2.65
C TRP A 193 -11.82 -0.25 2.92
N GLN A 194 -12.42 0.34 1.88
CA GLN A 194 -13.52 1.30 2.06
C GLN A 194 -14.66 0.75 2.93
N ARG A 195 -14.86 -0.58 2.94
CA ARG A 195 -15.93 -1.26 3.68
C ARG A 195 -15.67 -1.30 5.19
N ALA A 196 -14.44 -1.05 5.62
CA ALA A 196 -14.02 -0.94 7.01
C ALA A 196 -13.87 0.53 7.46
N SER A 197 -14.41 1.47 6.68
CA SER A 197 -14.32 2.91 6.90
C SER A 197 -15.71 3.54 7.07
N VAL A 198 -15.73 4.82 7.43
CA VAL A 198 -16.93 5.65 7.42
C VAL A 198 -17.17 6.13 5.99
N LEU A 199 -18.33 5.77 5.42
CA LEU A 199 -18.68 6.07 4.02
C LEU A 199 -19.69 7.21 3.87
N GLU A 200 -20.29 7.64 4.98
CA GLU A 200 -21.29 8.71 5.03
C GLU A 200 -20.85 9.76 6.05
N THR A 201 -21.04 11.03 5.72
CA THR A 201 -20.73 12.15 6.63
C THR A 201 -21.55 12.02 7.92
N LEU A 202 -20.87 12.07 9.07
CA LEU A 202 -21.49 11.90 10.38
C LEU A 202 -21.91 13.23 11.00
N SER A 203 -21.18 14.31 10.71
CA SER A 203 -21.45 15.66 11.21
C SER A 203 -20.78 16.74 10.32
N ASP A 204 -21.01 18.02 10.61
CA ASP A 204 -20.36 19.15 9.91
C ASP A 204 -18.83 19.24 10.12
N ASP A 205 -18.29 18.38 11.00
CA ASP A 205 -16.88 18.30 11.38
C ASP A 205 -16.27 16.90 11.16
N GLU A 206 -17.07 15.96 10.64
CA GLU A 206 -16.70 14.56 10.38
C GLU A 206 -17.23 14.13 9.01
N ILE A 207 -16.39 14.33 7.98
CA ILE A 207 -16.79 14.33 6.58
C ILE A 207 -16.31 13.05 5.91
N ALA A 208 -17.19 12.40 5.15
CA ALA A 208 -16.79 11.25 4.34
C ALA A 208 -16.80 11.61 2.85
N ASN A 209 -15.79 11.14 2.12
CA ASN A 209 -15.77 11.21 0.66
C ASN A 209 -15.28 9.88 0.07
N LEU A 210 -16.09 9.32 -0.83
CA LEU A 210 -15.72 8.16 -1.64
C LEU A 210 -15.41 8.58 -3.08
N ALA A 211 -14.13 8.54 -3.46
CA ALA A 211 -13.66 8.82 -4.80
C ALA A 211 -13.97 7.65 -5.74
N LYS A 212 -15.17 7.64 -6.33
CA LYS A 212 -15.63 6.62 -7.28
C LYS A 212 -14.99 6.81 -8.66
N CYS A 213 -13.84 6.18 -8.88
CA CYS A 213 -13.14 6.16 -10.16
C CYS A 213 -12.38 4.84 -10.36
N ASN A 214 -12.01 4.59 -11.61
CA ASN A 214 -11.19 3.42 -11.96
C ASN A 214 -9.74 3.63 -11.49
N LEU A 215 -9.12 2.56 -10.98
CA LEU A 215 -7.77 2.55 -10.40
C LEU A 215 -7.60 3.44 -9.17
N CYS A 216 -8.71 3.86 -8.56
CA CYS A 216 -8.72 4.64 -7.34
C CYS A 216 -8.65 3.71 -6.13
N GLY A 217 -7.46 3.16 -5.92
CA GLY A 217 -7.11 2.28 -4.82
C GLY A 217 -6.80 3.02 -3.51
N HIS A 218 -6.06 2.33 -2.65
CA HIS A 218 -5.73 2.72 -1.29
C HIS A 218 -4.92 4.02 -1.25
N CYS A 219 -5.41 4.97 -0.45
CA CYS A 219 -4.78 6.27 -0.19
C CYS A 219 -4.39 7.03 -1.48
N GLY A 220 -5.18 6.92 -2.55
CA GLY A 220 -4.90 7.59 -3.83
C GLY A 220 -4.86 9.12 -3.72
N ASP A 221 -5.58 9.68 -2.76
CA ASP A 221 -5.58 11.09 -2.39
C ASP A 221 -4.21 11.57 -1.85
N LEU A 222 -3.44 10.71 -1.19
CA LEU A 222 -2.15 11.08 -0.58
C LEU A 222 -0.96 11.01 -1.55
N ARG A 223 -1.15 10.47 -2.77
CA ARG A 223 -0.07 10.36 -3.76
C ARG A 223 0.25 11.70 -4.42
N ALA A 224 1.54 12.00 -4.64
CA ALA A 224 1.99 13.22 -5.31
C ALA A 224 1.88 13.17 -6.86
N ASP A 225 0.78 12.64 -7.39
CA ASP A 225 0.48 12.63 -8.82
C ASP A 225 -0.52 13.75 -9.17
N PRO A 226 -0.14 14.75 -9.98
CA PRO A 226 -1.07 15.80 -10.39
C PRO A 226 -2.16 15.31 -11.37
N ASN A 227 -1.93 14.20 -12.08
CA ASN A 227 -2.79 13.69 -13.14
C ASN A 227 -3.77 12.61 -12.65
N VAL A 228 -4.51 12.92 -11.59
CA VAL A 228 -5.52 12.00 -11.05
C VAL A 228 -6.90 12.16 -11.69
N PRO A 229 -7.74 11.10 -11.68
CA PRO A 229 -9.14 11.19 -12.08
C PRO A 229 -9.90 12.29 -11.32
N ALA A 230 -10.89 12.89 -11.99
CA ALA A 230 -11.68 13.99 -11.42
C ALA A 230 -12.27 13.71 -10.02
N PRO A 231 -12.75 12.51 -9.67
CA PRO A 231 -13.21 12.22 -8.31
C PRO A 231 -12.11 12.33 -7.24
N LEU A 232 -10.88 11.88 -7.52
CA LEU A 232 -9.75 12.04 -6.60
C LEU A 232 -9.30 13.49 -6.51
N LYS A 233 -9.30 14.23 -7.63
CA LYS A 233 -9.01 15.67 -7.63
C LYS A 233 -9.98 16.42 -6.70
N LYS A 234 -11.28 16.17 -6.85
CA LYS A 234 -12.31 16.75 -5.99
C LYS A 234 -12.14 16.36 -4.52
N GLN A 235 -11.78 15.09 -4.25
CA GLN A 235 -11.51 14.63 -2.89
C GLN A 235 -10.35 15.41 -2.25
N ARG A 236 -9.24 15.64 -2.99
CA ARG A 236 -8.10 16.46 -2.51
C ARG A 236 -8.47 17.92 -2.27
N GLU A 237 -9.25 18.52 -3.17
CA GLU A 237 -9.76 19.88 -3.02
C GLU A 237 -10.60 20.01 -1.73
N GLN A 238 -11.47 19.04 -1.46
CA GLN A 238 -12.26 19.02 -0.23
C GLN A 238 -11.42 18.78 1.02
N ILE A 239 -10.40 17.91 0.97
CA ILE A 239 -9.46 17.74 2.09
C ILE A 239 -8.80 19.08 2.43
N LEU A 240 -8.34 19.83 1.43
CA LEU A 240 -7.72 21.15 1.63
C LEU A 240 -8.72 22.19 2.17
N GLU A 241 -9.97 22.18 1.69
CA GLU A 241 -11.04 23.05 2.19
C GLU A 241 -11.25 22.84 3.70
N TYR A 242 -11.40 21.59 4.15
CA TYR A 242 -11.62 21.28 5.56
C TYR A 242 -10.37 21.51 6.43
N LEU A 243 -9.17 21.19 5.92
CA LEU A 243 -7.93 21.53 6.62
C LEU A 243 -7.80 23.04 6.83
N THR A 244 -8.11 23.85 5.82
CA THR A 244 -8.09 25.32 5.90
C THR A 244 -9.09 25.83 6.94
N LYS A 245 -10.33 25.32 6.89
CA LYS A 245 -11.38 25.60 7.88
C LYS A 245 -10.92 25.28 9.31
N TRP A 246 -10.32 24.12 9.53
CA TRP A 246 -9.92 23.64 10.87
C TRP A 246 -8.71 24.33 11.47
N LEU A 247 -7.78 24.77 10.62
CA LEU A 247 -6.63 25.57 11.01
C LEU A 247 -7.01 27.02 11.33
N GLY A 248 -8.24 27.43 11.01
CA GLY A 248 -8.67 28.82 11.18
C GLY A 248 -7.88 29.77 10.27
N ALA A 249 -7.31 29.25 9.18
CA ALA A 249 -6.73 30.07 8.14
C ALA A 249 -7.89 30.79 7.46
N SER A 250 -8.15 32.03 7.88
CA SER A 250 -8.99 32.98 7.14
C SER A 250 -8.55 33.02 5.68
N ASP A 251 -9.47 33.35 4.77
CA ASP A 251 -9.36 33.45 3.30
C ASP A 251 -8.16 34.26 2.70
N ASN A 252 -7.13 34.56 3.47
CA ASN A 252 -5.87 35.19 3.09
C ASN A 252 -4.78 34.17 2.71
N VAL A 253 -5.13 32.97 2.24
CA VAL A 253 -4.17 32.14 1.51
C VAL A 253 -4.16 32.64 0.08
N GLU A 254 -3.24 33.54 -0.25
CA GLU A 254 -2.84 33.75 -1.63
C GLU A 254 -2.38 32.39 -2.16
N ILE A 255 -3.18 31.80 -3.05
CA ILE A 255 -2.75 30.68 -3.87
C ILE A 255 -1.57 31.24 -4.66
N VAL A 256 -0.35 30.85 -4.27
CA VAL A 256 0.82 31.07 -5.11
C VAL A 256 0.62 30.16 -6.31
N ASP A 257 0.05 30.72 -7.37
CA ASP A 257 0.08 30.13 -8.70
C ASP A 257 1.56 29.97 -9.07
N ASN A 258 2.06 28.75 -8.92
CA ASN A 258 3.36 28.40 -9.49
C ASN A 258 3.19 28.47 -11.00
N VAL A 259 3.70 29.58 -11.55
CA VAL A 259 3.83 29.85 -12.97
C VAL A 259 4.46 28.63 -13.65
N VAL A 260 3.64 27.95 -14.45
CA VAL A 260 4.12 27.12 -15.54
C VAL A 260 4.64 28.09 -16.60
N HIS A 261 5.96 28.20 -16.70
CA HIS A 261 6.72 28.27 -17.95
C HIS A 261 8.13 28.76 -17.64
N GLU A 262 9.10 27.85 -17.69
CA GLU A 262 10.32 28.18 -18.42
C GLU A 262 10.89 26.91 -19.05
N ALA A 263 10.94 26.97 -20.39
CA ALA A 263 11.47 25.94 -21.23
C ALA A 263 12.99 25.84 -21.04
N PHE A 264 13.47 24.61 -21.10
CA PHE A 264 14.87 24.24 -21.14
C PHE A 264 15.57 24.94 -22.33
N VAL A 265 16.54 25.81 -22.05
CA VAL A 265 17.55 26.27 -23.01
C VAL A 265 18.91 26.18 -22.33
N PRO A 266 19.92 25.53 -22.92
CA PRO A 266 21.21 25.32 -22.26
C PRO A 266 22.06 26.59 -22.36
N HIS A 267 22.73 26.95 -21.26
CA HIS A 267 23.65 28.08 -21.21
C HIS A 267 25.11 27.61 -21.36
N GLU A 268 25.77 28.10 -22.41
CA GLU A 268 27.24 28.26 -22.47
C GLU A 268 27.66 29.52 -21.69
N GLU A 269 28.95 29.52 -21.35
CA GLU A 269 29.77 30.37 -20.48
C GLU A 269 29.70 31.89 -20.75
N ASP A 270 29.78 32.73 -19.69
CA ASP A 270 30.89 33.66 -19.40
C ASP A 270 30.54 34.81 -18.43
N GLU A 271 31.59 35.41 -17.88
CA GLU A 271 31.71 36.15 -16.61
C GLU A 271 31.18 37.61 -16.54
N ALA A 272 31.04 38.06 -15.28
CA ALA A 272 31.40 39.39 -14.73
C ALA A 272 30.36 40.53 -14.61
N GLU A 273 30.36 41.08 -13.37
CA GLU A 273 29.92 42.40 -12.89
C GLU A 273 28.47 42.87 -13.14
N GLN A 274 27.73 43.20 -12.06
CA GLN A 274 27.80 44.51 -11.40
C GLN A 274 26.80 44.59 -10.24
N MET A 275 27.26 45.12 -9.11
CA MET A 275 26.42 45.43 -7.95
C MET A 275 25.48 46.61 -8.23
N ALA A 276 24.20 46.50 -7.84
CA ALA A 276 23.53 47.47 -6.97
C ALA A 276 22.04 47.14 -6.76
N GLY A 277 21.69 46.93 -5.49
CA GLY A 277 20.49 47.53 -4.90
C GLY A 277 19.14 46.85 -5.13
N LEU A 278 18.73 46.00 -4.19
CA LEU A 278 17.33 45.99 -3.73
C LEU A 278 17.24 45.54 -2.27
N GLN A 279 16.61 46.40 -1.46
CA GLN A 279 16.38 46.22 -0.03
C GLN A 279 15.47 45.01 0.23
N LEU A 280 15.99 44.00 0.92
CA LEU A 280 15.15 43.03 1.64
C LEU A 280 14.87 43.55 3.05
N ALA A 281 13.66 44.06 3.25
CA ALA A 281 13.07 44.19 4.57
C ALA A 281 12.48 42.83 4.97
N GLY A 282 12.93 42.29 6.11
CA GLY A 282 12.18 41.27 6.85
C GLY A 282 12.68 39.82 6.77
N LEU A 283 13.93 39.56 7.18
CA LEU A 283 14.33 38.23 7.64
C LEU A 283 15.05 38.33 8.99
N HIS A 284 14.58 37.56 9.96
CA HIS A 284 15.17 37.41 11.28
C HIS A 284 16.67 37.08 11.17
N ARG A 285 17.52 37.88 11.82
CA ARG A 285 18.98 37.64 11.90
C ARG A 285 19.27 36.41 12.76
N SER A 286 19.40 35.25 12.13
CA SER A 286 20.06 34.09 12.72
C SER A 286 21.58 34.26 12.64
N SER A 287 22.28 34.10 13.77
CA SER A 287 23.75 34.32 13.84
C SER A 287 24.51 33.29 12.98
N PRO A 288 25.54 33.70 12.22
CA PRO A 288 26.38 32.78 11.43
C PRO A 288 27.08 31.71 12.29
N LEU A 289 27.20 31.93 13.60
CA LEU A 289 27.70 30.94 14.56
C LEU A 289 26.77 29.72 14.73
N VAL A 290 25.49 29.83 14.35
CA VAL A 290 24.50 28.73 14.42
C VAL A 290 24.30 28.05 13.07
N LEU A 291 24.37 28.82 11.97
CA LEU A 291 24.13 28.30 10.62
C LEU A 291 25.32 27.51 10.08
N ILE A 292 26.55 27.92 10.37
CA ILE A 292 27.75 27.23 9.87
C ILE A 292 27.86 25.78 10.38
N PRO A 293 27.67 25.50 11.69
CA PRO A 293 27.69 24.11 12.19
C PRO A 293 26.59 23.24 11.59
N ILE A 294 25.40 23.79 11.36
CA ILE A 294 24.26 23.05 10.79
C ILE A 294 24.54 22.70 9.32
N VAL A 295 25.03 23.66 8.53
CA VAL A 295 25.40 23.43 7.12
C VAL A 295 26.54 22.42 7.02
N VAL A 296 27.55 22.50 7.90
CA VAL A 296 28.65 21.53 7.94
C VAL A 296 28.15 20.14 8.33
N ALA A 297 27.22 20.03 9.29
CA ALA A 297 26.61 18.75 9.66
C ALA A 297 25.76 18.15 8.53
N PHE A 298 25.01 18.98 7.79
CA PHE A 298 24.24 18.54 6.62
C PHE A 298 25.16 18.07 5.49
N LEU A 299 26.22 18.80 5.19
CA LEU A 299 27.19 18.41 4.14
C LEU A 299 27.94 17.13 4.53
N ALA A 300 28.28 16.94 5.81
CA ALA A 300 28.86 15.70 6.31
C ALA A 300 27.89 14.51 6.19
N LEU A 301 26.61 14.71 6.52
CA LEU A 301 25.58 13.68 6.38
C LEU A 301 25.37 13.29 4.91
N VAL A 302 25.31 14.26 4.00
CA VAL A 302 25.22 14.02 2.55
C VAL A 302 26.45 13.28 2.03
N GLY A 303 27.65 13.61 2.53
CA GLY A 303 28.89 12.92 2.18
C GLY A 303 28.92 11.46 2.65
N VAL A 304 28.44 11.18 3.87
CA VAL A 304 28.32 9.81 4.41
C VAL A 304 27.29 9.00 3.62
N LEU A 305 26.13 9.59 3.32
CA LEU A 305 25.08 8.94 2.51
C LEU A 305 25.56 8.64 1.08
N HIS A 306 26.30 9.56 0.44
CA HIS A 306 26.89 9.29 -0.87
C HIS A 306 27.95 8.18 -0.84
N ALA A 307 28.76 8.12 0.23
CA ALA A 307 29.77 7.06 0.37
C ALA A 307 29.15 5.67 0.59
N ASP A 308 28.03 5.59 1.32
CA ASP A 308 27.29 4.33 1.52
C ASP A 308 26.56 3.88 0.23
N VAL A 309 25.94 4.81 -0.50
CA VAL A 309 25.28 4.51 -1.79
C VAL A 309 26.29 4.04 -2.86
N VAL A 310 27.51 4.59 -2.87
CA VAL A 310 28.56 4.18 -3.81
C VAL A 310 29.21 2.85 -3.40
N ARG A 311 29.23 2.50 -2.11
CA ARG A 311 29.76 1.22 -1.61
C ARG A 311 28.84 0.04 -1.92
N ASP A 312 27.53 0.27 -1.98
CA ASP A 312 26.52 -0.77 -2.21
C ASP A 312 26.05 -0.89 -3.67
N ALA A 313 26.65 -0.15 -4.61
CA ALA A 313 26.33 -0.26 -6.03
C ALA A 313 27.06 -1.46 -6.69
N PRO A 314 26.34 -2.48 -7.20
CA PRO A 314 26.97 -3.53 -8.00
C PRO A 314 27.28 -2.96 -9.39
N GLY A 315 28.56 -2.96 -9.76
CA GLY A 315 29.01 -2.50 -11.07
C GLY A 315 28.55 -3.40 -12.22
N GLY A 316 28.25 -2.78 -13.37
CA GLY A 316 28.22 -3.42 -14.68
C GLY A 316 27.03 -3.01 -15.56
N MET A 317 27.25 -2.06 -16.48
CA MET A 317 26.32 -1.67 -17.54
C MET A 317 26.01 -2.83 -18.49
N GLU A 318 24.71 -3.09 -18.74
CA GLU A 318 24.23 -3.55 -20.04
C GLU A 318 22.84 -2.94 -20.34
N MET A 319 22.63 -2.58 -21.60
CA MET A 319 21.64 -1.63 -22.09
C MET A 319 20.22 -2.20 -22.27
N ILE A 320 19.24 -1.41 -21.85
CA ILE A 320 17.84 -1.27 -22.30
C ILE A 320 16.95 -2.54 -22.23
N ARG A 321 16.15 -2.62 -21.17
CA ARG A 321 14.73 -3.05 -21.19
C ARG A 321 14.00 -2.41 -20.00
N TYR A 322 12.78 -1.94 -20.25
CA TYR A 322 11.87 -1.29 -19.29
C TYR A 322 11.96 -1.92 -17.88
N ARG A 323 12.58 -1.20 -16.93
CA ARG A 323 12.43 -1.45 -15.50
C ARG A 323 11.65 -0.30 -14.92
N LEU A 324 10.38 -0.54 -14.60
CA LEU A 324 9.66 0.24 -13.60
C LEU A 324 10.43 0.08 -12.28
N ALA A 325 10.96 1.19 -11.78
CA ALA A 325 11.73 1.26 -10.57
C ALA A 325 10.93 0.67 -9.39
N HIS A 326 11.44 -0.43 -8.86
CA HIS A 326 11.04 -1.01 -7.59
C HIS A 326 11.67 -0.23 -6.44
N THR A 327 10.84 0.26 -5.53
CA THR A 327 11.08 0.24 -4.07
C THR A 327 9.73 0.53 -3.41
N HIS A 328 8.95 -0.52 -3.18
CA HIS A 328 7.92 -0.49 -2.16
C HIS A 328 8.33 -1.54 -1.14
N GLU A 329 8.87 -1.06 -0.02
CA GLU A 329 8.93 -1.84 1.22
C GLU A 329 7.49 -2.10 1.65
N PHE A 330 7.20 -3.37 1.89
CA PHE A 330 5.93 -3.88 2.42
C PHE A 330 5.80 -3.56 3.91
#